data_AF-A0A7C7GMV7-F1
#
_entry.id   AF-A0A7C7GMV7-F1
#
_cell.length_a   1.000
_cell.length_b   1.000
_cell.length_c   1.000
_cell.angle_alpha   90.00
_cell.angle_beta   90.00
_cell.angle_gamma   90.00
#
_symmetry.space_group_name_H-M   'P 1'
#
loop_
_entity.id
_entity.type
_entity.pdbx_description
1 polymer ?
#
loop_
_entity_poly.entity_id
_entity_poly.type
_entity_poly.pdbx_seq_one_letter_code
_entity_poly.pdbx_strand_id
1 'polypeptide(L)'
;MAIDQGVHDKRALVVESEFASVLRVMARDGNTLSAIIRNAWDGKNLKTMTKNSPAKATEAHISIIGHITRDELLRYLDNTECGNGFANRFLWACVKRSKVLPEGGKVSESVMTSLAEKVNKAVNFSRTIGEVKRDGESKELWEKVYAELSEGKAGLLGAVTARAEAQVMRLACLYALLDLSDTIRLEHLSA
;
A
#
# COMPACT_ATOMS: atom_id res chain seq x y z
N MET A 1 3.27 -34.36 17.37
CA MET A 1 3.32 -32.93 17.04
C MET A 1 2.14 -32.61 16.15
N ALA A 2 1.28 -31.67 16.52
CA ALA A 2 0.20 -31.21 15.64
C ALA A 2 0.83 -30.36 14.52
N ILE A 3 0.56 -30.71 13.26
CA ILE A 3 1.00 -29.95 12.10
C ILE A 3 -0.07 -28.89 11.82
N ASP A 4 0.32 -27.62 11.85
CA ASP A 4 -0.52 -26.51 11.40
C ASP A 4 -0.68 -26.59 9.88
N GLN A 5 -1.93 -26.78 9.41
CA GLN A 5 -2.27 -26.90 7.99
C GLN A 5 -2.19 -25.55 7.27
N GLY A 6 -2.10 -24.44 8.01
CA GLY A 6 -2.15 -23.09 7.45
C GLY A 6 -3.50 -22.76 6.81
N VAL A 7 -3.50 -21.73 5.97
CA VAL A 7 -4.67 -21.25 5.23
C VAL A 7 -4.40 -21.17 3.74
N HIS A 8 -5.42 -21.41 2.91
CA HIS A 8 -5.34 -21.29 1.45
C HIS A 8 -5.34 -19.83 0.99
N ASP A 9 -6.26 -19.01 1.51
CA ASP A 9 -6.27 -17.57 1.24
C ASP A 9 -5.13 -16.90 2.02
N LYS A 10 -4.17 -16.34 1.30
CA LYS A 10 -3.00 -15.67 1.88
C LYS A 10 -3.21 -14.17 2.09
N ARG A 11 -4.40 -13.64 1.75
CA ARG A 11 -4.69 -12.21 1.79
C ARG A 11 -5.12 -11.77 3.18
N ALA A 12 -4.61 -10.63 3.60
CA ALA A 12 -5.06 -9.95 4.81
C ALA A 12 -5.18 -8.45 4.56
N LEU A 13 -6.32 -7.86 4.95
CA LEU A 13 -6.51 -6.43 5.00
C LEU A 13 -6.52 -5.99 6.46
N VAL A 14 -5.59 -5.11 6.83
CA VAL A 14 -5.51 -4.51 8.16
C VAL A 14 -5.96 -3.05 8.05
N VAL A 15 -6.90 -2.66 8.90
CA VAL A 15 -7.36 -1.27 9.00
C VAL A 15 -7.06 -0.78 10.40
N GLU A 16 -6.28 0.29 10.50
CA GLU A 16 -5.90 0.93 11.75
C GLU A 16 -6.39 2.38 11.74
N SER A 17 -7.40 2.67 12.55
CA SER A 17 -7.98 4.01 12.64
C SER A 17 -7.12 5.00 13.44
N GLU A 18 -6.20 4.50 14.27
CA GLU A 18 -5.29 5.30 15.10
C GLU A 18 -3.83 4.90 14.83
N PHE A 19 -3.34 5.19 13.62
CA PHE A 19 -2.00 4.79 13.20
C PHE A 19 -0.88 5.47 14.01
N ALA A 20 -1.16 6.58 14.70
CA ALA A 20 -0.27 7.18 15.68
C ALA A 20 0.10 6.23 16.83
N SER A 21 -0.83 5.36 17.26
CA SER A 21 -0.57 4.34 18.28
C SER A 21 0.47 3.33 17.79
N VAL A 22 0.40 2.93 16.52
CA VAL A 22 1.33 2.00 15.88
C VAL A 22 2.74 2.59 15.85
N LEU A 23 2.88 3.85 15.42
CA LEU A 23 4.19 4.53 15.41
C LEU A 23 4.80 4.61 16.82
N ARG A 24 4.01 4.97 17.83
CA ARG A 24 4.48 5.02 19.23
C ARG A 24 4.92 3.65 19.76
N VAL A 25 4.19 2.60 19.41
CA VAL A 25 4.51 1.23 19.85
C VAL A 25 5.76 0.71 19.13
N MET A 26 5.94 1.04 17.85
CA MET A 26 7.13 0.69 17.08
C MET A 26 8.41 1.32 17.63
N ALA A 27 8.33 2.54 18.17
CA ALA A 27 9.47 3.24 18.76
C ALA A 27 9.96 2.61 20.09
N ARG A 28 9.26 1.61 20.64
CA ARG A 28 9.70 0.91 21.85
C ARG A 28 10.83 -0.04 21.55
N ASP A 29 11.85 -0.05 22.42
CA ASP A 29 12.97 -0.98 22.33
C ASP A 29 12.51 -2.44 22.30
N GLY A 30 13.11 -3.23 21.41
CA GLY A 30 12.77 -4.63 21.20
C GLY A 30 11.49 -4.89 20.38
N ASN A 31 10.79 -3.84 19.93
CA ASN A 31 9.66 -4.01 19.02
C ASN A 31 10.15 -4.40 17.61
N THR A 32 9.46 -5.36 16.99
CA THR A 32 9.83 -5.88 15.65
C THR A 32 8.82 -5.51 14.56
N LEU A 33 7.77 -4.74 14.89
CA LEU A 33 6.67 -4.44 13.99
C LEU A 33 7.12 -3.69 12.72
N SER A 34 8.04 -2.72 12.86
CA SER A 34 8.65 -2.05 11.69
C SER A 34 9.26 -3.06 10.72
N ALA A 35 10.10 -3.97 11.22
CA ALA A 35 10.74 -4.99 10.40
C ALA A 35 9.73 -5.95 9.77
N ILE A 36 8.68 -6.34 10.51
CA ILE A 36 7.62 -7.21 10.01
C ILE A 36 6.84 -6.54 8.87
N ILE A 37 6.43 -5.27 9.03
CA ILE A 37 5.71 -4.52 8.00
C ILE A 37 6.57 -4.33 6.75
N ARG A 38 7.86 -4.00 6.91
CA ARG A 38 8.80 -3.87 5.78
C ARG A 38 8.96 -5.21 5.04
N ASN A 39 9.11 -6.31 5.76
CA ASN A 39 9.20 -7.65 5.18
C ASN A 39 7.91 -8.06 4.47
N ALA A 40 6.74 -7.71 5.02
CA ALA A 40 5.44 -7.99 4.41
C ALA A 40 5.30 -7.28 3.06
N TRP A 41 5.65 -6.00 3.01
CA TRP A 41 5.64 -5.23 1.77
C TRP A 41 6.63 -5.79 0.72
N ASP A 42 7.80 -6.25 1.18
CA ASP A 42 8.83 -6.87 0.33
C ASP A 42 8.45 -8.31 -0.14
N GLY A 43 7.28 -8.85 0.27
CA GLY A 43 6.84 -10.20 -0.09
C GLY A 43 7.61 -11.32 0.61
N LYS A 44 8.29 -11.03 1.72
CA LYS A 44 9.07 -12.02 2.47
C LYS A 44 8.17 -12.81 3.42
N ASN A 45 8.58 -14.04 3.71
CA ASN A 45 7.94 -14.84 4.75
C ASN A 45 8.07 -14.16 6.12
N LEU A 46 6.98 -14.11 6.87
CA LEU A 46 6.92 -13.48 8.18
C LEU A 46 7.11 -14.53 9.26
N LYS A 47 8.01 -14.26 10.21
CA LYS A 47 8.23 -15.09 11.39
C LYS A 47 8.63 -14.21 12.56
N THR A 48 8.10 -14.52 13.74
CA THR A 48 8.56 -13.91 14.99
C THR A 48 9.62 -14.81 15.63
N MET A 49 10.81 -14.31 15.95
CA MET A 49 11.89 -15.16 16.52
C MET A 49 11.82 -15.27 18.06
N THR A 50 11.00 -14.46 18.71
CA THR A 50 10.97 -14.27 20.17
C THR A 50 9.93 -15.12 20.91
N LYS A 51 9.12 -15.92 20.20
CA LYS A 51 8.11 -16.80 20.81
C LYS A 51 8.58 -18.25 20.84
N ASN A 52 8.34 -18.95 21.95
CA ASN A 52 8.61 -20.39 22.11
C ASN A 52 7.92 -21.26 21.04
N SER A 53 6.78 -20.79 20.51
CA SER A 53 6.14 -21.31 19.29
C SER A 53 5.90 -20.15 18.33
N PRO A 54 6.81 -19.91 17.38
CA PRO A 54 6.78 -18.73 16.53
C PRO A 54 5.73 -18.88 15.42
N ALA A 55 4.76 -17.96 15.39
CA ALA A 55 3.83 -17.86 14.27
C ALA A 55 4.61 -17.57 12.97
N LYS A 56 4.24 -18.29 11.90
CA LYS A 56 4.86 -18.19 10.58
C LYS A 56 3.77 -17.93 9.54
N ALA A 57 3.94 -16.87 8.74
CA ALA A 57 3.12 -16.65 7.56
C ALA A 57 4.02 -16.76 6.32
N THR A 58 3.58 -17.53 5.33
CA THR A 58 4.29 -17.75 4.07
C THR A 58 3.48 -17.18 2.93
N GLU A 59 4.16 -16.53 1.98
CA GLU A 59 3.54 -15.96 0.78
C GLU A 59 2.34 -15.05 1.10
N ALA A 60 2.42 -14.31 2.21
CA ALA A 60 1.33 -13.48 2.68
C ALA A 60 1.16 -12.24 1.79
N HIS A 61 -0.09 -11.92 1.44
CA HIS A 61 -0.43 -10.72 0.69
C HIS A 61 -1.17 -9.75 1.62
N ILE A 62 -0.44 -8.79 2.18
CA ILE A 62 -0.94 -7.93 3.26
C ILE A 62 -1.12 -6.51 2.73
N SER A 63 -2.34 -5.99 2.91
CA SER A 63 -2.68 -4.58 2.69
C SER A 63 -2.95 -3.91 4.02
N ILE A 64 -2.41 -2.71 4.22
CA ILE A 64 -2.59 -1.92 5.45
C ILE A 64 -3.18 -0.57 5.07
N ILE A 65 -4.28 -0.21 5.73
CA ILE A 65 -4.88 1.13 5.69
C ILE A 65 -4.70 1.74 7.07
N GLY A 66 -3.88 2.78 7.17
CA GLY A 66 -3.65 3.51 8.40
C GLY A 66 -4.24 4.92 8.32
N HIS A 67 -4.99 5.33 9.32
CA HIS A 67 -5.47 6.70 9.47
C HIS A 67 -4.65 7.43 10.52
N ILE A 68 -4.18 8.63 10.17
CA ILE A 68 -3.40 9.48 11.07
C ILE A 68 -3.67 10.95 10.75
N THR A 69 -3.60 11.79 11.76
CA THR A 69 -3.59 13.25 11.55
C THR A 69 -2.20 13.72 11.11
N ARG A 70 -2.14 14.88 10.44
CA ARG A 70 -0.85 15.48 10.06
C ARG A 70 0.04 15.72 11.27
N ASP A 71 -0.52 16.23 12.36
CA ASP A 71 0.28 16.65 13.51
C ASP A 71 0.82 15.44 14.29
N GLU A 72 0.05 14.36 14.40
CA GLU A 72 0.55 13.10 14.96
C GLU A 72 1.60 12.43 14.08
N LEU A 73 1.40 12.45 12.76
CA LEU A 73 2.39 11.91 11.83
C LEU A 73 3.73 12.62 11.98
N LEU A 74 3.72 13.96 11.98
CA LEU A 74 4.93 14.77 12.16
C LEU A 74 5.56 14.58 13.54
N ARG A 75 4.75 14.28 14.57
CA ARG A 75 5.24 14.09 15.93
C ARG A 75 5.85 12.71 16.17
N TYR A 76 5.31 11.66 15.56
CA TYR A 76 5.64 10.27 15.90
C TYR A 76 6.39 9.51 14.81
N LEU A 77 6.40 9.96 13.56
CA LEU A 77 7.27 9.39 12.54
C LEU A 77 8.67 9.98 12.68
N ASP A 78 9.58 9.24 13.29
CA ASP A 78 10.94 9.70 13.55
C ASP A 78 11.90 9.45 12.37
N ASN A 79 13.10 10.01 12.48
CA ASN A 79 14.17 9.87 11.49
C ASN A 79 14.65 8.42 11.33
N THR A 80 14.51 7.59 12.36
CA THR A 80 14.92 6.17 12.33
C THR A 80 14.02 5.39 11.38
N GLU A 81 12.70 5.55 11.52
CA GLU A 81 11.71 4.90 10.65
C GLU A 81 11.71 5.48 9.22
N CYS A 82 12.06 6.75 9.06
CA CYS A 82 12.28 7.32 7.73
C CYS A 82 13.55 6.73 7.08
N GLY A 83 14.65 6.62 7.82
CA GLY A 83 15.94 6.13 7.32
C GLY A 83 15.98 4.62 7.08
N ASN A 84 15.20 3.82 7.83
CA ASN A 84 15.16 2.36 7.67
C ASN A 84 14.21 1.87 6.55
N GLY A 85 13.53 2.81 5.90
CA GLY A 85 12.58 2.60 4.81
C GLY A 85 11.19 2.12 5.23
N PHE A 86 10.78 2.35 6.48
CA PHE A 86 9.39 2.11 6.86
C PHE A 86 8.47 3.08 6.12
N ALA A 87 8.77 4.37 6.17
CA ALA A 87 7.91 5.42 5.62
C ALA A 87 7.68 5.29 4.10
N ASN A 88 8.69 4.86 3.33
CA ASN A 88 8.61 4.73 1.87
C ASN A 88 7.85 3.50 1.35
N ARG A 89 7.40 2.63 2.26
CA ARG A 89 6.52 1.51 1.94
C ARG A 89 5.04 1.83 2.12
N PHE A 90 4.73 3.03 2.61
CA PHE A 90 3.37 3.57 2.64
C PHE A 90 3.17 4.56 1.51
N LEU A 91 1.98 4.50 0.89
CA LEU A 91 1.48 5.57 0.04
C LEU A 91 0.76 6.59 0.92
N TRP A 92 1.38 7.76 1.11
CA TRP A 92 0.84 8.81 1.97
C TRP A 92 -0.19 9.68 1.23
N ALA A 93 -1.47 9.48 1.51
CA ALA A 93 -2.55 10.30 0.96
C ALA A 93 -2.84 11.49 1.88
N CYS A 94 -2.53 12.72 1.42
CA CYS A 94 -2.91 13.94 2.12
C CYS A 94 -4.36 14.32 1.76
N VAL A 95 -5.30 13.92 2.62
CA VAL A 95 -6.73 14.18 2.42
C VAL A 95 -7.17 15.38 3.24
N LYS A 96 -7.96 16.27 2.63
CA LYS A 96 -8.59 17.40 3.30
C LYS A 96 -10.11 17.27 3.21
N ARG A 97 -10.81 17.69 4.25
CA ARG A 97 -12.27 17.76 4.24
C ARG A 97 -12.73 18.61 3.06
N SER A 98 -13.50 18.01 2.15
CA SER A 98 -13.96 18.67 0.92
C SER A 98 -15.19 19.58 1.15
N LYS A 99 -16.05 19.23 2.11
CA LYS A 99 -17.30 19.95 2.41
C LYS A 99 -17.58 19.99 3.91
N VAL A 100 -18.28 21.03 4.36
CA VAL A 100 -18.87 21.11 5.71
C VAL A 100 -20.37 20.96 5.54
N LEU A 101 -20.91 19.81 5.95
CA LEU A 101 -22.32 19.49 5.79
C LEU A 101 -22.93 19.27 7.18
N PRO A 102 -23.59 20.27 7.78
CA PRO A 102 -24.08 20.18 9.17
C PRO A 102 -25.13 19.08 9.34
N GLU A 103 -25.99 18.89 8.35
CA GLU A 103 -26.98 17.81 8.30
C GLU A 103 -26.44 16.55 7.57
N GLY A 104 -25.14 16.53 7.28
CA GLY A 104 -24.52 15.52 6.44
C GLY A 104 -24.90 15.63 4.95
N GLY A 105 -24.61 14.57 4.21
CA GLY A 105 -24.99 14.44 2.80
C GLY A 105 -25.29 12.98 2.50
N LYS A 106 -26.21 12.73 1.57
CA LYS A 106 -26.53 11.38 1.10
C LYS A 106 -26.12 11.26 -0.36
N VAL A 107 -25.26 10.28 -0.65
CA VAL A 107 -25.02 9.87 -2.04
C VAL A 107 -26.30 9.19 -2.52
N SER A 108 -26.80 9.55 -3.71
CA SER A 108 -27.99 8.90 -4.24
C SER A 108 -27.74 7.40 -4.41
N GLU A 109 -28.77 6.60 -4.18
CA GLU A 109 -28.68 5.15 -4.31
C GLU A 109 -28.24 4.74 -5.73
N SER A 110 -28.75 5.43 -6.75
CA SER A 110 -28.33 5.24 -8.15
C SER A 110 -26.83 5.42 -8.38
N VAL A 111 -26.21 6.44 -7.77
CA VAL A 111 -24.77 6.70 -7.87
C VAL A 111 -23.99 5.62 -7.13
N MET A 112 -24.44 5.26 -5.92
CA MET A 112 -23.79 4.21 -5.13
C MET A 112 -23.81 2.86 -5.84
N THR A 113 -24.96 2.46 -6.38
CA THR A 113 -25.13 1.23 -7.14
C THR A 113 -24.24 1.23 -8.38
N SER A 114 -24.22 2.33 -9.14
CA SER A 114 -23.35 2.45 -10.31
C SER A 114 -21.85 2.31 -9.97
N LEU A 115 -21.40 2.89 -8.86
CA LEU A 115 -20.01 2.75 -8.40
C LEU A 115 -19.71 1.31 -7.96
N ALA A 116 -20.60 0.70 -7.18
CA ALA A 116 -20.45 -0.69 -6.73
C ALA A 116 -20.38 -1.67 -7.92
N GLU A 117 -21.21 -1.47 -8.94
CA GLU A 117 -21.18 -2.27 -10.18
C GLU A 117 -19.86 -2.13 -10.93
N LYS A 118 -19.31 -0.91 -11.06
CA LYS A 118 -18.02 -0.67 -11.70
C LYS A 118 -16.88 -1.39 -10.96
N VAL A 119 -16.83 -1.25 -9.63
CA VAL A 119 -15.81 -1.92 -8.81
C VAL A 119 -15.96 -3.44 -8.88
N ASN A 120 -17.18 -3.97 -8.83
CA ASN A 120 -17.43 -5.41 -8.95
C ASN A 120 -16.97 -5.96 -10.30
N LYS A 121 -17.21 -5.24 -11.40
CA LYS A 121 -16.70 -5.60 -12.73
C LYS A 121 -15.17 -5.65 -12.73
N ALA A 122 -14.51 -4.62 -12.20
CA ALA A 122 -13.04 -4.58 -12.11
C ALA A 122 -12.46 -5.70 -11.23
N VAL A 123 -13.09 -6.03 -10.10
CA VAL A 123 -12.67 -7.13 -9.24
C VAL A 123 -12.84 -8.48 -9.94
N ASN A 124 -13.94 -8.70 -10.65
CA ASN A 124 -14.16 -9.95 -11.37
C ASN A 124 -13.21 -10.11 -12.55
N PHE A 125 -12.97 -9.03 -13.30
CA PHE A 125 -11.98 -9.00 -14.37
C PHE A 125 -10.57 -9.28 -13.84
N SER A 126 -10.12 -8.56 -12.79
CA SER A 126 -8.76 -8.72 -12.27
C SER A 126 -8.45 -10.13 -11.75
N ARG A 127 -9.46 -10.89 -11.28
CA ARG A 127 -9.30 -12.30 -10.88
C ARG A 127 -8.90 -13.22 -12.04
N THR A 128 -9.20 -12.86 -13.28
CA THR A 128 -8.84 -13.66 -14.46
C THR A 128 -7.48 -13.25 -15.04
N ILE A 129 -6.89 -12.17 -14.54
CA ILE A 129 -5.63 -11.62 -15.04
C ILE A 129 -4.50 -12.09 -14.14
N GLY A 130 -3.43 -12.59 -14.78
CA GLY A 130 -2.18 -12.93 -14.10
C GLY A 130 -1.25 -11.73 -14.05
N GLU A 131 -0.17 -11.80 -14.82
CA GLU A 131 0.79 -10.70 -14.95
C GLU A 131 0.26 -9.59 -15.86
N VAL A 132 0.22 -8.35 -15.37
CA VAL A 132 -0.11 -7.15 -16.15
C VAL A 132 1.19 -6.53 -16.66
N LYS A 133 1.29 -6.30 -17.97
CA LYS A 133 2.49 -5.73 -18.62
C LYS A 133 2.23 -4.32 -19.13
N ARG A 134 3.28 -3.53 -19.28
CA ARG A 134 3.25 -2.25 -20.01
C ARG A 134 3.22 -2.51 -21.51
N ASP A 135 2.47 -1.70 -22.25
CA ASP A 135 2.59 -1.64 -23.70
C ASP A 135 3.89 -0.93 -24.14
N GLY A 136 4.08 -0.80 -25.46
CA GLY A 136 5.29 -0.20 -26.03
C GLY A 136 5.48 1.26 -25.59
N GLU A 137 4.46 2.09 -25.75
CA GLU A 137 4.54 3.52 -25.43
C GLU A 137 4.75 3.76 -23.92
N SER A 138 4.06 3.00 -23.08
CA SER A 138 4.22 3.07 -21.62
C SER A 138 5.59 2.60 -21.17
N LYS A 139 6.21 1.65 -21.89
CA LYS A 139 7.58 1.22 -21.62
C LYS A 139 8.57 2.35 -21.93
N GLU A 140 8.40 3.06 -23.05
CA GLU A 140 9.24 4.21 -23.38
C GLU A 140 9.11 5.35 -22.37
N LEU A 141 7.87 5.66 -21.93
CA LEU A 141 7.67 6.65 -20.88
C LEU A 141 8.30 6.20 -19.56
N TRP A 142 8.13 4.93 -19.19
CA TRP A 142 8.72 4.36 -17.98
C TRP A 142 10.24 4.51 -17.97
N GLU A 143 10.92 4.18 -19.07
CA GLU A 143 12.37 4.32 -19.21
C GLU A 143 12.84 5.77 -18.98
N LYS A 144 12.06 6.76 -19.44
CA LYS A 144 12.38 8.19 -19.27
C LYS A 144 12.26 8.66 -17.81
N VAL A 145 11.27 8.16 -17.06
CA VAL A 145 10.99 8.62 -15.68
C VAL A 145 11.64 7.75 -14.59
N TYR A 146 12.09 6.54 -14.94
CA TYR A 146 12.56 5.55 -13.97
C TYR A 146 13.72 6.06 -13.10
N ALA A 147 14.71 6.72 -13.70
CA ALA A 147 15.87 7.25 -12.97
C ALA A 147 15.45 8.22 -11.87
N GLU A 148 14.58 9.19 -12.18
CA GLU A 148 14.08 10.15 -11.18
C GLU A 148 13.31 9.45 -10.05
N LEU A 149 12.50 8.44 -10.38
CA LEU A 149 11.73 7.69 -9.40
C LEU A 149 12.63 6.81 -8.50
N SER A 150 13.70 6.24 -9.07
CA SER A 150 14.54 5.23 -8.41
C SER A 150 15.71 5.83 -7.63
N GLU A 151 16.29 6.94 -8.07
CA GLU A 151 17.50 7.52 -7.45
C GLU A 151 17.20 8.20 -6.11
N GLY A 152 15.94 8.53 -5.86
CA GLY A 152 15.51 9.20 -4.64
C GLY A 152 16.00 10.65 -4.58
N LYS A 153 15.68 11.33 -3.47
CA LYS A 153 16.09 12.72 -3.21
C LYS A 153 16.89 12.79 -1.90
N ALA A 154 17.58 13.90 -1.66
CA ALA A 154 18.23 14.10 -0.37
C ALA A 154 17.22 14.44 0.74
N GLY A 155 17.60 14.18 1.99
CA GLY A 155 16.83 14.56 3.17
C GLY A 155 15.57 13.73 3.40
N LEU A 156 14.73 14.20 4.33
CA LEU A 156 13.53 13.48 4.78
C LEU A 156 12.58 13.15 3.63
N LEU A 157 12.33 14.11 2.73
CA LEU A 157 11.44 13.90 1.59
C LEU A 157 11.90 12.72 0.75
N GLY A 158 13.19 12.71 0.39
CA GLY A 158 13.73 11.62 -0.41
C GLY A 158 13.75 10.27 0.30
N ALA A 159 13.99 10.24 1.61
CA ALA A 159 13.90 9.01 2.40
C ALA A 159 12.47 8.43 2.40
N VAL A 160 11.45 9.29 2.51
CA VAL A 160 10.03 8.91 2.49
C VAL A 160 9.56 8.55 1.07
N THR A 161 10.19 9.07 0.02
CA THR A 161 9.84 8.73 -1.38
C THR A 161 10.77 7.69 -2.01
N ALA A 162 11.76 7.16 -1.28
CA ALA A 162 12.71 6.17 -1.77
C ALA A 162 12.03 4.79 -1.94
N ARG A 163 11.24 4.67 -3.01
CA ARG A 163 10.53 3.50 -3.59
C ARG A 163 9.44 3.95 -4.55
N ALA A 164 9.53 5.17 -5.07
CA ALA A 164 8.49 5.78 -5.89
C ALA A 164 8.22 4.92 -7.13
N GLU A 165 9.24 4.30 -7.72
CA GLU A 165 9.12 3.40 -8.85
C GLU A 165 8.20 2.20 -8.55
N ALA A 166 8.33 1.61 -7.36
CA ALA A 166 7.51 0.50 -6.95
C ALA A 166 6.07 0.93 -6.61
N GLN A 167 5.87 2.14 -6.10
CA GLN A 167 4.54 2.69 -5.82
C GLN A 167 3.82 3.06 -7.11
N VAL A 168 4.50 3.75 -8.03
CA VAL A 168 3.96 4.12 -9.34
C VAL A 168 3.53 2.87 -10.11
N MET A 169 4.31 1.79 -10.11
CA MET A 169 3.87 0.55 -10.76
C MET A 169 2.65 -0.09 -10.13
N ARG A 170 2.53 -0.09 -8.80
CA ARG A 170 1.32 -0.62 -8.15
C ARG A 170 0.09 0.21 -8.52
N LEU A 171 0.23 1.53 -8.57
CA LEU A 171 -0.85 2.43 -8.99
C LEU A 171 -1.20 2.21 -10.46
N ALA A 172 -0.22 2.16 -11.36
CA ALA A 172 -0.46 1.93 -12.78
C ALA A 172 -1.18 0.60 -13.05
N CYS A 173 -0.78 -0.48 -12.38
CA CYS A 173 -1.51 -1.76 -12.42
C CYS A 173 -2.95 -1.61 -11.93
N LEU A 174 -3.16 -0.90 -10.81
CA LEU A 174 -4.49 -0.69 -10.25
C LEU A 174 -5.39 0.08 -11.21
N TYR A 175 -4.91 1.18 -11.80
CA TYR A 175 -5.65 1.96 -12.78
C TYR A 175 -5.99 1.14 -14.03
N ALA A 176 -5.04 0.36 -14.56
CA ALA A 176 -5.30 -0.52 -15.68
C ALA A 176 -6.42 -1.54 -15.39
N LEU A 177 -6.39 -2.17 -14.21
CA LEU A 177 -7.41 -3.14 -13.81
C LEU A 177 -8.77 -2.49 -13.52
N LEU A 178 -8.79 -1.26 -13.00
CA LEU A 178 -10.02 -0.48 -12.83
C LEU A 178 -10.68 -0.14 -14.18
N ASP A 179 -9.87 0.08 -15.22
CA ASP A 179 -10.30 0.31 -16.59
C ASP A 179 -10.54 -0.99 -17.40
N LEU A 180 -10.55 -2.14 -16.72
CA LEU A 180 -10.75 -3.47 -17.32
C LEU A 180 -9.72 -3.78 -18.42
N SER A 181 -8.48 -3.32 -18.23
CA SER A 181 -7.37 -3.58 -19.13
C SER A 181 -6.37 -4.56 -18.51
N ASP A 182 -5.94 -5.53 -19.31
CA ASP A 182 -4.87 -6.48 -18.97
C ASP A 182 -3.45 -5.93 -19.24
N THR A 183 -3.37 -4.67 -19.70
CA THR A 183 -2.15 -4.00 -20.14
C THR A 183 -2.12 -2.58 -19.59
N ILE A 184 -0.97 -2.16 -19.04
CA ILE A 184 -0.73 -0.76 -18.63
C ILE A 184 -0.44 0.05 -19.90
N ARG A 185 -1.34 0.99 -20.18
CA ARG A 185 -1.22 2.01 -21.22
C ARG A 185 -0.82 3.35 -20.60
N LEU A 186 -0.53 4.34 -21.45
CA LEU A 186 -0.02 5.64 -21.01
C LEU A 186 -0.94 6.30 -19.98
N GLU A 187 -2.25 6.26 -20.20
CA GLU A 187 -3.22 6.87 -19.29
C GLU A 187 -3.19 6.24 -17.90
N HIS A 188 -2.91 4.93 -17.79
CA HIS A 188 -2.79 4.24 -16.50
C HIS A 188 -1.47 4.59 -15.81
N LEU A 189 -0.39 4.78 -16.58
CA LEU A 189 0.93 5.13 -16.06
C LEU A 189 1.00 6.59 -15.59
N SER A 190 0.26 7.48 -16.22
CA SER A 190 0.24 8.93 -15.93
C SER A 190 -0.87 9.37 -14.95
N ALA A 191 -1.67 8.45 -14.43
CA ALA A 191 -2.84 8.72 -13.58
C ALA A 191 -2.50 9.30 -12.20
#